data_AF-A0A838WQK5-F1
#
_entry.id   AF-A0A838WQK5-F1
#
_cell.length_a   1.000
_cell.length_b   1.000
_cell.length_c   1.000
_cell.angle_alpha   90.00
_cell.angle_beta   90.00
_cell.angle_gamma   90.00
#
_symmetry.space_group_name_H-M   'P 1'
#
loop_
_entity.id
_entity.type
_entity.pdbx_description
1 polymer ?
#
loop_
_entity_poly.entity_id
_entity_poly.type
_entity_poly.pdbx_seq_one_letter_code
_entity_poly.pdbx_strand_id
1 'polypeptide(L)'
;VVTFAPDDDIHSPLTTLRESKISQFPIYDGTKYVGLLTTNAIARWVAADLSADDKLDAITVAEALHYSESQDQAVFLPRTATALSALNALTTPLDDGTLPRAAIFTEAGHDTQKPLAVATASDIPSLLKAV
;
A
#
# COMPACT_ATOMS: atom_id res chain seq x y z
N VAL A 1 -2.42 6.30 -9.93
CA VAL A 1 -2.28 5.60 -8.63
C VAL A 1 -2.90 6.50 -7.58
N VAL A 2 -3.71 5.95 -6.67
CA VAL A 2 -4.20 6.74 -5.53
C VAL A 2 -3.18 6.61 -4.39
N THR A 3 -2.69 7.73 -3.91
CA THR A 3 -1.71 7.84 -2.82
C THR A 3 -2.16 8.92 -1.86
N PHE A 4 -1.67 8.84 -0.63
CA PHE A 4 -1.87 9.87 0.39
C PHE A 4 -0.52 10.27 1.00
N ALA A 5 -0.48 11.46 1.60
CA ALA A 5 0.65 11.95 2.38
C ALA A 5 0.45 11.61 3.87
N PRO A 6 1.51 11.58 4.69
CA PRO A 6 1.41 11.27 6.12
C PRO A 6 0.50 12.23 6.90
N ASP A 7 0.47 13.50 6.49
CA ASP A 7 -0.32 14.59 7.10
C ASP A 7 -1.74 14.69 6.53
N ASP A 8 -2.09 13.90 5.52
CA ASP A 8 -3.46 13.84 5.00
C ASP A 8 -4.43 13.35 6.08
N ASP A 9 -5.65 13.86 6.01
CA ASP A 9 -6.75 13.42 6.84
C ASP A 9 -7.18 11.97 6.49
N ILE A 10 -7.26 11.10 7.50
CA ILE A 10 -7.63 9.68 7.40
C ILE A 10 -9.01 9.46 6.76
N HIS A 11 -9.91 10.44 6.81
CA HIS A 11 -11.19 10.40 6.12
C HIS A 11 -11.02 10.27 4.60
N SER A 12 -9.91 10.73 4.02
CA SER A 12 -9.66 10.66 2.57
C SER A 12 -9.39 9.21 2.10
N PRO A 13 -8.46 8.44 2.72
CA PRO A 13 -8.36 6.99 2.50
C PRO A 13 -9.66 6.23 2.78
N LEU A 14 -10.37 6.54 3.87
CA LEU A 14 -11.63 5.86 4.22
C LEU A 14 -12.74 6.11 3.19
N THR A 15 -12.83 7.34 2.68
CA THR A 15 -13.75 7.70 1.59
C THR A 15 -13.41 6.94 0.32
N THR A 16 -12.13 6.87 -0.03
CA THR A 16 -11.67 6.10 -1.19
C THR A 16 -11.96 4.61 -1.05
N LEU A 17 -11.79 4.06 0.16
CA LEU A 17 -12.15 2.68 0.48
C LEU A 17 -13.64 2.41 0.27
N ARG A 18 -14.51 3.34 0.68
CA ARG A 18 -15.95 3.23 0.52
C ARG A 18 -16.39 3.29 -0.95
N GLU A 19 -15.71 4.11 -1.75
CA GLU A 19 -16.16 4.47 -3.10
C GLU A 19 -15.46 3.67 -4.21
N SER A 20 -14.42 2.91 -3.87
CA SER A 20 -13.63 2.13 -4.83
C SER A 20 -13.40 0.70 -4.35
N LYS A 21 -12.68 -0.09 -5.16
CA LYS A 21 -12.21 -1.44 -4.77
C LYS A 21 -10.77 -1.43 -4.28
N ILE A 22 -10.18 -0.26 -4.06
CA ILE A 22 -8.79 -0.12 -3.64
C ILE A 22 -8.71 -0.44 -2.15
N SER A 23 -7.90 -1.43 -1.78
CA SER A 23 -7.73 -1.90 -0.40
C SER A 23 -6.38 -1.57 0.23
N GLN A 24 -5.55 -0.81 -0.50
CA GLN A 24 -4.20 -0.49 -0.09
C GLN A 24 -3.71 0.77 -0.80
N PHE A 25 -3.10 1.65 -0.02
CA PHE A 25 -2.70 2.99 -0.45
C PHE A 25 -1.22 3.20 -0.15
N PRO A 26 -0.38 3.38 -1.19
CA PRO A 26 0.98 3.82 -0.98
C PRO A 26 1.00 5.22 -0.35
N ILE A 27 1.74 5.36 0.74
CA ILE A 27 1.91 6.63 1.45
C ILE A 27 3.24 7.26 1.03
N TYR A 28 3.18 8.53 0.63
CA TYR A 28 4.33 9.27 0.10
C TYR A 28 4.50 10.61 0.81
N ASP A 29 5.70 10.86 1.33
CA ASP A 29 6.16 12.19 1.71
C ASP A 29 6.91 12.82 0.53
N GLY A 30 6.22 13.67 -0.23
CA GLY A 30 6.70 14.18 -1.51
C GLY A 30 6.89 13.07 -2.55
N THR A 31 8.14 12.71 -2.85
CA THR A 31 8.46 11.58 -3.75
C THR A 31 8.95 10.34 -3.02
N LYS A 32 9.11 10.41 -1.69
CA LYS A 32 9.60 9.30 -0.89
C LYS A 32 8.43 8.46 -0.38
N TYR A 33 8.42 7.20 -0.74
CA TYR A 33 7.54 6.21 -0.12
C TYR A 33 7.91 6.04 1.35
N VAL A 34 6.89 6.04 2.21
CA VAL A 34 7.07 5.89 3.66
C VAL A 34 6.27 4.73 4.25
N GLY A 35 5.40 4.10 3.47
CA GLY A 35 4.68 2.91 3.91
C GLY A 35 3.45 2.60 3.06
N LEU A 36 2.79 1.50 3.38
CA LEU A 36 1.57 1.05 2.73
C LEU A 36 0.44 1.01 3.76
N LEU A 37 -0.56 1.85 3.57
CA LEU A 37 -1.77 1.83 4.39
C LEU A 37 -2.73 0.80 3.81
N THR A 38 -2.86 -0.36 4.44
CA THR A 38 -3.76 -1.44 4.02
C THR A 38 -5.07 -1.41 4.81
N THR A 39 -6.11 -2.08 4.31
CA THR A 39 -7.35 -2.30 5.08
C THR A 39 -7.11 -2.98 6.42
N ASN A 40 -6.10 -3.86 6.51
CA ASN A 40 -5.75 -4.51 7.76
C ASN A 40 -5.11 -3.53 8.76
N ALA A 41 -4.21 -2.66 8.30
CA ALA A 41 -3.65 -1.59 9.12
C ALA A 41 -4.75 -0.65 9.64
N ILE A 42 -5.68 -0.25 8.77
CA ILE A 42 -6.84 0.57 9.14
C ILE A 42 -7.73 -0.15 10.17
N ALA A 43 -8.02 -1.44 10.00
CA ALA A 43 -8.84 -2.19 10.94
C ALA A 43 -8.18 -2.30 12.33
N ARG A 44 -6.85 -2.48 12.38
CA ARG A 44 -6.07 -2.50 13.63
C ARG A 44 -6.06 -1.15 14.31
N TRP A 45 -5.86 -0.09 13.53
CA TRP A 45 -5.96 1.28 14.02
C TRP A 45 -7.34 1.53 14.64
N VAL A 46 -8.43 1.25 13.92
CA VAL A 46 -9.81 1.40 14.45
C VAL A 46 -10.00 0.61 15.74
N ALA A 47 -9.52 -0.64 15.80
CA ALA A 47 -9.65 -1.47 16.99
C ALA A 47 -8.87 -0.92 18.20
N ALA A 48 -7.73 -0.27 17.96
CA ALA A 48 -6.92 0.34 19.01
C ALA A 48 -7.50 1.69 19.47
N ASP A 49 -7.94 2.53 18.53
CA ASP A 49 -8.40 3.89 18.79
C ASP A 49 -9.76 3.88 19.51
N LEU A 50 -10.69 3.05 19.05
CA LEU A 50 -12.00 2.88 19.73
C LEU A 50 -11.86 2.38 21.17
N SER A 51 -10.78 1.67 21.51
CA SER A 51 -10.60 1.12 22.87
C SER A 51 -10.35 2.19 23.94
N ALA A 52 -10.04 3.42 23.55
CA ALA A 52 -9.76 4.52 24.47
C ALA A 52 -11.03 5.19 25.02
N ASP A 53 -12.01 5.50 24.16
CA ASP A 53 -13.21 6.24 24.55
C ASP A 53 -14.45 6.00 23.64
N ASP A 54 -14.47 4.91 22.86
CA ASP A 54 -15.48 4.60 21.82
C ASP A 54 -15.59 5.66 20.70
N LYS A 55 -14.58 6.52 20.52
CA LYS A 55 -14.47 7.44 19.38
C LYS A 55 -13.22 7.15 18.54
N LEU A 56 -13.25 7.68 17.32
CA LEU A 56 -12.07 7.73 16.46
C LEU A 56 -11.50 9.15 16.57
N ASP A 57 -10.41 9.28 17.31
CA ASP A 57 -9.76 10.56 17.64
C ASP A 57 -8.54 10.83 16.75
N ALA A 58 -7.90 9.79 16.22
CA ALA A 58 -6.80 9.95 15.27
C ALA A 58 -7.32 10.45 13.92
N ILE A 59 -6.65 11.47 13.38
CA ILE A 59 -7.09 12.21 12.19
C ILE A 59 -6.16 12.03 11.02
N THR A 60 -4.91 11.56 11.21
CA THR A 60 -3.92 11.54 10.14
C THR A 60 -3.65 10.14 9.59
N VAL A 61 -3.21 10.09 8.34
CA VAL A 61 -2.68 8.88 7.70
C VAL A 61 -1.48 8.31 8.46
N ALA A 62 -0.58 9.15 8.97
CA ALA A 62 0.60 8.72 9.71
C ALA A 62 0.24 7.93 10.98
N GLU A 63 -0.78 8.35 11.72
CA GLU A 63 -1.25 7.68 12.93
C GLU A 63 -1.80 6.29 12.61
N ALA A 64 -2.64 6.18 11.57
CA ALA A 64 -3.15 4.89 11.13
C ALA A 64 -2.04 3.97 10.57
N LEU A 65 -1.05 4.55 9.89
CA LEU A 65 0.09 3.82 9.32
C LEU A 65 0.98 3.18 10.39
N HIS A 66 0.98 3.69 11.63
CA HIS A 66 1.70 3.07 12.76
C HIS A 66 1.21 1.64 13.07
N TYR A 67 -0.01 1.30 12.65
CA TYR A 67 -0.63 -0.02 12.85
C TYR A 67 -0.40 -0.99 11.68
N SER A 68 0.40 -0.58 10.69
CA SER A 68 0.89 -1.49 9.64
C SER A 68 1.84 -2.54 10.22
N GLU A 69 1.72 -3.77 9.74
CA GLU A 69 2.58 -4.89 10.15
C GLU A 69 3.73 -5.12 9.16
N SER A 70 4.65 -6.03 9.50
CA SER A 70 5.79 -6.38 8.65
C SER A 70 5.39 -6.87 7.25
N GLN A 71 4.18 -7.42 7.12
CA GLN A 71 3.61 -7.86 5.85
C GLN A 71 3.00 -6.73 5.01
N ASP A 72 2.75 -5.55 5.56
CA ASP A 72 2.15 -4.41 4.85
C ASP A 72 3.23 -3.66 4.05
N GLN A 73 3.88 -4.38 3.15
CA GLN A 73 5.05 -3.92 2.41
C GLN A 73 4.79 -3.88 0.91
N ALA A 74 5.46 -2.94 0.25
CA ALA A 74 5.51 -2.84 -1.19
C ALA A 74 6.92 -3.12 -1.70
N VAL A 75 7.01 -3.73 -2.88
CA VAL A 75 8.24 -3.86 -3.65
C VAL A 75 8.22 -2.89 -4.82
N PHE A 76 9.39 -2.46 -5.27
CA PHE A 76 9.54 -1.46 -6.33
C PHE A 76 10.06 -2.07 -7.62
N LEU A 77 9.42 -1.73 -8.73
CA LEU A 77 9.78 -2.21 -10.06
C LEU A 77 9.99 -1.03 -11.02
N PRO A 78 10.95 -1.10 -11.95
CA PRO A 78 11.13 -0.06 -12.95
C PRO A 78 9.96 -0.03 -13.94
N ARG A 79 9.77 1.10 -14.64
CA ARG A 79 8.74 1.24 -15.69
C ARG A 79 8.86 0.16 -16.78
N THR A 80 10.06 -0.35 -17.01
CA THR A 80 10.37 -1.39 -18.00
C THR A 80 10.09 -2.81 -17.52
N ALA A 81 9.61 -2.99 -16.29
CA ALA A 81 9.28 -4.29 -15.73
C ALA A 81 8.20 -5.01 -16.56
N THR A 82 8.43 -6.29 -16.83
CA THR A 82 7.52 -7.16 -17.58
C THR A 82 6.44 -7.77 -16.67
N ALA A 83 5.36 -8.29 -17.27
CA ALA A 83 4.33 -9.03 -16.53
C ALA A 83 4.91 -10.19 -15.71
N LEU A 84 5.90 -10.90 -16.25
CA LEU A 84 6.61 -11.97 -15.54
C LEU A 84 7.37 -11.45 -14.32
N SER A 85 8.08 -10.32 -14.45
CA SER A 85 8.80 -9.73 -13.31
C SER A 85 7.85 -9.25 -12.22
N ALA A 86 6.70 -8.69 -12.58
CA ALA A 86 5.67 -8.27 -11.63
C ALA A 86 5.02 -9.48 -10.93
N LEU A 87 4.73 -10.55 -11.68
CA LEU A 87 4.23 -11.80 -11.12
C LEU A 87 5.23 -12.40 -10.13
N ASN A 88 6.50 -12.50 -10.52
CA ASN A 88 7.56 -13.00 -9.66
C ASN A 88 7.67 -12.15 -8.40
N ALA A 89 7.64 -10.83 -8.52
CA ALA A 89 7.72 -9.92 -7.38
C ALA A 89 6.56 -10.12 -6.39
N LEU A 90 5.34 -10.34 -6.87
CA LEU A 90 4.14 -10.55 -6.03
C LEU A 90 4.04 -11.96 -5.43
N THR A 91 4.83 -12.92 -5.91
CA THR A 91 4.78 -14.34 -5.49
C THR A 91 6.07 -14.82 -4.84
N THR A 92 7.10 -13.99 -4.80
CA THR A 92 8.36 -14.25 -4.09
C THR A 92 8.27 -13.67 -2.68
N PRO A 93 8.48 -14.48 -1.63
CA PRO A 93 8.52 -13.97 -0.27
C PRO A 93 9.64 -12.94 -0.05
N LEU A 94 9.36 -11.98 0.82
CA LEU A 94 10.34 -11.07 1.42
C LEU A 94 11.23 -11.82 2.42
N ASP A 95 12.24 -11.14 2.95
CA ASP A 95 13.20 -11.71 3.92
C ASP A 95 12.52 -12.24 5.20
N ASP A 96 11.37 -11.68 5.59
CA ASP A 96 10.58 -12.13 6.73
C ASP A 96 9.62 -13.29 6.41
N GLY A 97 9.66 -13.80 5.17
CA GLY A 97 8.81 -14.90 4.68
C GLY A 97 7.40 -14.48 4.25
N THR A 98 7.04 -13.21 4.38
CA THR A 98 5.73 -12.70 3.93
C THR A 98 5.75 -12.36 2.44
N LEU A 99 4.59 -12.39 1.79
CA LEU A 99 4.48 -11.89 0.41
C LEU A 99 4.22 -10.38 0.43
N PRO A 100 4.80 -9.61 -0.50
CA PRO A 100 4.49 -8.19 -0.61
C PRO A 100 3.03 -7.99 -0.98
N ARG A 101 2.42 -6.94 -0.44
CA ARG A 101 1.00 -6.61 -0.66
C ARG A 101 0.79 -5.86 -1.97
N ALA A 102 1.82 -5.13 -2.41
CA ALA A 102 1.83 -4.36 -3.64
C ALA A 102 3.20 -4.40 -4.34
N ALA A 103 3.18 -4.34 -5.67
CA ALA A 103 4.31 -3.97 -6.50
C ALA A 103 4.05 -2.57 -7.07
N ILE A 104 4.89 -1.61 -6.70
CA ILE A 104 4.80 -0.22 -7.14
C ILE A 104 5.80 0.00 -8.28
N PHE A 105 5.29 0.44 -9.42
CA PHE A 105 6.13 0.77 -10.57
C PHE A 105 6.57 2.21 -10.47
N THR A 106 7.86 2.47 -10.52
CA THR A 106 8.44 3.82 -10.57
C THR A 106 9.37 3.94 -11.77
N GLU A 107 9.97 5.11 -12.01
CA GLU A 107 10.78 5.32 -13.22
C GLU A 107 11.94 4.32 -13.31
N ALA A 108 12.69 4.14 -12.22
CA ALA A 108 13.85 3.25 -12.13
C ALA A 108 13.67 2.11 -11.11
N GLY A 109 12.51 1.98 -10.47
CA GLY A 109 12.26 0.98 -9.43
C GLY A 109 12.79 1.39 -8.06
N HIS A 110 12.89 2.69 -7.79
CA HIS A 110 13.25 3.21 -6.47
C HIS A 110 12.02 3.76 -5.72
N ASP A 111 12.08 3.70 -4.41
CA ASP A 111 11.09 4.17 -3.44
C ASP A 111 11.05 5.70 -3.29
N THR A 112 12.10 6.39 -3.75
CA THR A 112 12.23 7.86 -3.75
C THR A 112 11.67 8.52 -5.03
N GLN A 113 10.97 7.75 -5.85
CA GLN A 113 10.39 8.19 -7.12
C GLN A 113 8.87 8.13 -7.10
N LYS A 114 8.23 8.98 -7.90
CA LYS A 114 6.76 8.99 -8.01
C LYS A 114 6.23 7.64 -8.52
N PRO A 115 5.10 7.15 -7.97
CA PRO A 115 4.47 5.93 -8.43
C PRO A 115 3.78 6.16 -9.79
N LEU A 116 4.08 5.28 -10.73
CA LEU A 116 3.50 5.25 -12.08
C LEU A 116 2.29 4.32 -12.13
N ALA A 117 2.41 3.14 -11.51
CA ALA A 117 1.37 2.13 -11.44
C ALA A 117 1.53 1.30 -10.15
N VAL A 118 0.48 0.55 -9.80
CA VAL A 118 0.50 -0.42 -8.71
C VAL A 118 -0.14 -1.69 -9.22
N ALA A 119 0.48 -2.83 -8.92
CA ALA A 119 -0.12 -4.15 -9.07
C ALA A 119 -0.18 -4.81 -7.70
N THR A 120 -1.19 -5.64 -7.48
CA THR A 120 -1.38 -6.39 -6.24
C THR A 120 -1.69 -7.86 -6.55
N ALA A 121 -1.90 -8.67 -5.52
CA ALA A 121 -2.31 -10.07 -5.70
C ALA A 121 -3.60 -10.22 -6.54
N SER A 122 -4.50 -9.23 -6.57
CA SER A 122 -5.70 -9.29 -7.43
C SER A 122 -5.39 -9.22 -8.92
N ASP A 123 -4.21 -8.74 -9.29
CA ASP A 123 -3.77 -8.60 -10.69
C ASP A 123 -3.04 -9.85 -11.20
N ILE A 124 -2.70 -10.81 -10.32
CA ILE A 124 -2.02 -12.06 -10.70
C ILE A 124 -2.70 -12.79 -11.87
N PRO A 125 -4.04 -12.96 -11.92
CA PRO A 125 -4.70 -13.62 -13.05
C PRO A 125 -4.49 -12.89 -14.38
N SER A 126 -4.39 -11.56 -14.35
CA SER A 126 -4.14 -10.74 -15.54
C SER A 126 -2.67 -10.78 -15.95
N LEU A 127 -1.75 -10.75 -14.97
CA LEU A 127 -0.32 -10.88 -15.21
C LEU A 127 0.03 -12.24 -15.83
N LEU A 128 -0.54 -13.33 -15.33
CA LEU A 128 -0.34 -14.68 -15.88
C LEU A 128 -0.77 -14.82 -17.35
N LYS A 129 -1.80 -14.09 -17.78
CA LYS A 129 -2.25 -14.10 -19.19
C LYS A 129 -1.34 -13.31 -20.13
N ALA A 130 -0.50 -12.44 -19.56
CA ALA A 130 0.40 -11.55 -20.30
C ALA A 130 1.86 -12.05 -20.32
N VAL A 131 2.13 -13.21 -19.71
CA VAL A 131 3.39 -13.96 -19.81
C VAL A 131 3.26 -14.97 -20.94
#